data_AF-A0A562S432-F1
#
_entry.id   AF-A0A562S432-F1
#
_cell.length_a   1.000
_cell.length_b   1.000
_cell.length_c   1.000
_cell.angle_alpha   90.00
_cell.angle_beta   90.00
_cell.angle_gamma   90.00
#
_symmetry.space_group_name_H-M   'P 1'
#
loop_
_entity.id
_entity.type
_entity.pdbx_description
1 polymer ?
#
loop_
_entity_poly.entity_id
_entity_poly.type
_entity_poly.pdbx_seq_one_letter_code
_entity_poly.pdbx_strand_id
1 'polypeptide(L)'
;MLISCDGCGKKYTVDDSRIPRNAVRLRCPYCEASVPLPPSPLPEKKQAESDLVRSHAKNEAAPGQPVLNKRIFFSRSLVFHLYLPFILVVIVVTSCIAYSYFRSVPLLIEDQINQRAFVLSRTLSSAISQPLVLRNYLAVNQSAALYAELPGVAYVSVQDRNGSLVTGLFGSLDRFDQDFARTVLANGFPPEIIHINPMPENETVSARNIHIGGRKIHDIGVTVRGNSGAVHVGLFMDDIDGAVMRSLRPLMAAIVFVFIAGVAALWWISNGVLRPLRKLTRTTEAIALGDFDRPVQVHGQGEIMDLALAVESMRTAIQSAITRLKNRQGVSR
;
A
#
# COMPACT_ATOMS: atom_id res chain seq x y z
N MET A 1 -43.28 2.55 -18.40
CA MET A 1 -44.24 1.89 -17.49
C MET A 1 -44.36 0.41 -17.84
N LEU A 2 -44.44 -0.51 -16.85
CA LEU A 2 -44.66 -1.95 -17.11
C LEU A 2 -46.17 -2.22 -17.07
N ILE A 3 -46.73 -2.77 -18.15
CA ILE A 3 -48.18 -3.04 -18.28
C ILE A 3 -48.38 -4.53 -18.53
N SER A 4 -49.40 -5.11 -17.89
CA SER A 4 -49.84 -6.49 -18.11
C SER A 4 -51.12 -6.50 -18.95
N CYS A 5 -51.21 -7.35 -19.96
CA CYS A 5 -52.43 -7.50 -20.75
C CYS A 5 -53.33 -8.60 -20.16
N ASP A 6 -54.59 -8.27 -19.86
CA ASP A 6 -55.57 -9.22 -19.32
C ASP A 6 -56.04 -10.26 -20.36
N GLY A 7 -55.89 -9.96 -21.66
CA GLY A 7 -56.29 -10.87 -22.73
C GLY A 7 -55.31 -12.02 -23.03
N CYS A 8 -54.00 -11.78 -22.91
CA CYS A 8 -52.97 -12.80 -23.22
C CYS A 8 -51.97 -13.08 -22.08
N GLY A 9 -52.12 -12.40 -20.94
CA GLY A 9 -51.31 -12.60 -19.74
C GLY A 9 -49.85 -12.14 -19.83
N LYS A 10 -49.40 -11.59 -20.98
CA LYS A 10 -48.01 -11.14 -21.16
C LYS A 10 -47.80 -9.73 -20.57
N LYS A 11 -46.67 -9.54 -19.89
CA LYS A 11 -46.19 -8.25 -19.39
C LYS A 11 -45.18 -7.64 -20.37
N TYR A 12 -45.36 -6.38 -20.72
CA TYR A 12 -44.46 -5.64 -21.61
C TYR A 12 -44.27 -4.20 -21.12
N THR A 13 -43.12 -3.62 -21.47
CA THR A 13 -42.74 -2.27 -21.05
C THR A 13 -43.09 -1.28 -22.14
N VAL A 14 -43.89 -0.26 -21.80
CA VAL A 14 -44.24 0.85 -22.71
C VAL A 14 -43.44 2.08 -22.31
N ASP A 15 -42.84 2.74 -23.30
CA ASP A 15 -42.09 3.98 -23.12
C ASP A 15 -43.07 5.16 -22.94
N ASP A 16 -43.02 5.79 -21.78
CA ASP A 16 -43.97 6.82 -21.33
C ASP A 16 -43.84 8.11 -22.16
N SER A 17 -42.66 8.32 -22.76
CA SER A 17 -42.35 9.48 -23.61
C SER A 17 -43.04 9.46 -24.98
N ARG A 18 -43.58 8.30 -25.41
CA ARG A 18 -44.28 8.12 -26.70
C ARG A 18 -45.81 8.05 -26.57
N ILE A 19 -46.36 8.16 -25.36
CA ILE A 19 -47.81 8.12 -25.13
C ILE A 19 -48.39 9.55 -25.27
N PRO A 20 -49.36 9.78 -26.18
CA PRO A 20 -50.01 11.08 -26.26
C PRO A 20 -50.83 11.34 -24.99
N ARG A 21 -50.77 12.58 -24.47
CA ARG A 21 -51.22 12.97 -23.11
C ARG A 21 -52.70 12.67 -22.77
N ASN A 22 -53.54 12.28 -23.75
CA ASN A 22 -54.96 11.95 -23.59
C ASN A 22 -55.32 10.48 -23.93
N ALA A 23 -54.33 9.58 -24.05
CA ALA A 23 -54.61 8.17 -24.33
C ALA A 23 -55.14 7.45 -23.08
N VAL A 24 -56.37 6.91 -23.16
CA VAL A 24 -57.01 6.15 -22.08
C VAL A 24 -56.86 4.63 -22.25
N ARG A 25 -56.55 4.16 -23.48
CA ARG A 25 -56.34 2.74 -23.80
C ARG A 25 -55.18 2.56 -24.77
N LEU A 26 -54.43 1.47 -24.63
CA LEU A 26 -53.39 1.03 -25.56
C LEU A 26 -53.75 -0.33 -26.16
N ARG A 27 -53.34 -0.63 -27.39
CA ARG A 27 -53.43 -1.99 -27.94
C ARG A 27 -52.23 -2.82 -27.53
N CYS A 28 -52.46 -4.06 -27.14
CA CYS A 28 -51.40 -5.01 -26.86
C CYS A 28 -50.67 -5.39 -28.17
N PRO A 29 -49.33 -5.30 -28.24
CA PRO A 29 -48.58 -5.64 -29.45
C PRO A 29 -48.57 -7.13 -29.79
N TYR A 30 -49.02 -8.00 -28.88
CA TYR A 30 -48.99 -9.46 -29.07
C TYR A 30 -50.34 -10.09 -29.40
N CYS A 31 -51.46 -9.46 -29.06
CA CYS A 31 -52.80 -10.03 -29.28
C CYS A 31 -53.85 -8.98 -29.69
N GLU A 32 -53.43 -7.74 -29.91
CA GLU A 32 -54.26 -6.59 -30.33
C GLU A 32 -55.42 -6.18 -29.40
N ALA A 33 -55.62 -6.86 -28.27
CA ALA A 33 -56.63 -6.50 -27.27
C ALA A 33 -56.38 -5.11 -26.67
N SER A 34 -57.46 -4.36 -26.42
CA SER A 34 -57.40 -3.01 -25.83
C SER A 34 -57.23 -3.06 -24.30
N VAL A 35 -56.14 -2.50 -23.79
CA VAL A 35 -55.79 -2.46 -22.34
C VAL A 35 -56.01 -1.04 -21.81
N PRO A 36 -56.78 -0.84 -20.72
CA PRO A 36 -56.96 0.47 -20.10
C PRO A 36 -55.70 0.96 -19.37
N LEU A 37 -55.35 2.23 -19.55
CA LEU A 37 -54.27 2.91 -18.84
C LEU A 37 -54.79 3.44 -17.49
N PRO A 38 -54.10 3.24 -16.36
CA PRO A 38 -54.48 3.84 -15.10
C PRO A 38 -54.27 5.38 -15.15
N PRO A 39 -55.20 6.19 -14.61
CA PRO A 39 -55.10 7.65 -14.68
C PRO A 39 -53.89 8.17 -13.88
N SER A 40 -53.07 9.02 -14.53
CA SER A 40 -51.93 9.71 -13.91
C SER A 40 -52.42 10.90 -13.07
N PRO A 41 -51.92 11.12 -11.84
CA PRO A 41 -52.36 12.23 -10.99
C PRO A 41 -51.74 13.55 -11.46
N LEU A 42 -52.58 14.43 -12.02
CA LEU A 42 -52.27 15.85 -12.21
C LEU A 42 -52.58 16.63 -10.92
N PRO A 43 -51.80 17.67 -10.56
CA PRO A 43 -52.06 18.50 -9.38
C PRO A 43 -53.09 19.60 -9.70
N GLU A 44 -54.17 19.64 -8.94
CA GLU A 44 -55.24 20.62 -9.03
C GLU A 44 -54.96 21.83 -8.12
N LYS A 45 -55.29 23.05 -8.59
CA LYS A 45 -55.02 24.31 -7.90
C LYS A 45 -56.28 25.19 -7.86
N LYS A 46 -56.60 25.67 -6.63
CA LYS A 46 -57.43 26.83 -6.21
C LYS A 46 -58.97 26.72 -6.21
N GLN A 47 -59.56 26.90 -5.01
CA GLN A 47 -60.39 28.06 -4.56
C GLN A 47 -60.80 27.78 -3.09
N ALA A 48 -60.37 28.59 -2.12
CA ALA A 48 -60.98 29.82 -1.59
C ALA A 48 -62.11 29.56 -0.56
N GLU A 49 -61.96 30.19 0.62
CA GLU A 49 -63.01 30.72 1.50
C GLU A 49 -63.41 29.94 2.78
N SER A 50 -63.64 30.73 3.83
CA SER A 50 -64.09 30.45 5.21
C SER A 50 -63.04 30.06 6.28
N ASP A 51 -62.57 31.11 6.95
CA ASP A 51 -62.76 31.34 8.38
C ASP A 51 -62.12 30.47 9.48
N LEU A 52 -61.51 31.23 10.39
CA LEU A 52 -61.42 31.04 11.84
C LEU A 52 -60.22 30.27 12.44
N VAL A 53 -59.33 31.10 13.00
CA VAL A 53 -58.65 30.94 14.31
C VAL A 53 -57.35 30.14 14.37
N ARG A 54 -56.35 30.84 14.94
CA ARG A 54 -55.08 30.35 15.54
C ARG A 54 -54.03 29.85 14.56
N SER A 55 -52.79 30.30 14.61
CA SER A 55 -52.10 31.13 15.60
C SER A 55 -50.76 31.54 14.99
N HIS A 56 -50.44 32.81 15.18
CA HIS A 56 -49.09 33.40 15.23
C HIS A 56 -47.91 32.41 15.21
N ALA A 57 -47.00 32.56 14.25
CA ALA A 57 -45.72 33.23 14.54
C ALA A 57 -44.81 33.32 13.29
N LYS A 58 -44.42 34.56 12.99
CA LYS A 58 -43.15 35.00 12.38
C LYS A 58 -42.86 34.65 10.91
N ASN A 59 -43.26 35.59 10.05
CA ASN A 59 -42.46 36.03 8.91
C ASN A 59 -41.23 36.82 9.39
N GLU A 60 -40.09 36.65 8.72
CA GLU A 60 -39.27 37.76 8.22
C GLU A 60 -38.43 37.28 7.01
N ALA A 61 -38.69 37.91 5.86
CA ALA A 61 -37.93 37.79 4.60
C ALA A 61 -36.71 38.74 4.64
N ALA A 62 -35.56 38.46 4.03
CA ALA A 62 -35.19 38.67 2.61
C ALA A 62 -33.63 38.56 2.48
N PRO A 63 -32.98 38.76 1.31
CA PRO A 63 -33.19 38.18 -0.02
C PRO A 63 -31.90 37.53 -0.62
N GLY A 64 -32.11 36.67 -1.63
CA GLY A 64 -31.24 36.42 -2.79
C GLY A 64 -29.71 36.37 -2.66
N GLN A 65 -29.14 35.15 -2.73
CA GLN A 65 -27.80 34.93 -3.27
C GLN A 65 -27.87 33.98 -4.47
N PRO A 66 -27.20 34.27 -5.60
CA PRO A 66 -27.17 33.36 -6.74
C PRO A 66 -26.30 32.16 -6.37
N VAL A 67 -26.88 30.96 -6.50
CA VAL A 67 -26.16 29.70 -6.35
C VAL A 67 -25.18 29.57 -7.52
N LEU A 68 -23.98 30.13 -7.35
CA LEU A 68 -22.88 29.96 -8.28
C LEU A 68 -22.42 28.50 -8.18
N ASN A 69 -23.04 27.65 -9.01
CA ASN A 69 -22.64 26.26 -9.19
C ASN A 69 -21.22 26.24 -9.77
N LYS A 70 -20.24 26.21 -8.87
CA LYS A 70 -18.82 26.10 -9.18
C LYS A 70 -18.57 24.67 -9.67
N ARG A 71 -18.94 24.39 -10.93
CA ARG A 71 -18.43 23.22 -11.63
C ARG A 71 -16.93 23.40 -11.74
N ILE A 72 -16.21 22.76 -10.82
CA ILE A 72 -14.76 22.59 -10.85
C ILE A 72 -14.47 21.72 -12.07
N PHE A 73 -14.38 22.35 -13.24
CA PHE A 73 -13.94 21.71 -14.47
C PHE A 73 -12.41 21.59 -14.41
N PHE A 74 -11.96 20.69 -13.53
CA PHE A 74 -10.57 20.30 -13.42
C PHE A 74 -10.15 19.70 -14.76
N SER A 75 -9.16 20.32 -15.40
CA SER A 75 -8.53 19.96 -16.67
C SER A 75 -7.81 18.59 -16.58
N ARG A 76 -8.61 17.52 -16.51
CA ARG A 76 -8.23 16.13 -16.20
C ARG A 76 -7.05 15.57 -17.00
N SER A 77 -6.83 15.99 -18.26
CA SER A 77 -5.84 15.33 -19.13
C SER A 77 -4.38 15.59 -18.70
N LEU A 78 -3.87 16.82 -18.75
CA LEU A 78 -2.42 17.05 -18.56
C LEU A 78 -1.92 16.86 -17.12
N VAL A 79 -2.77 17.07 -16.11
CA VAL A 79 -2.39 16.76 -14.72
C VAL A 79 -2.28 15.25 -14.54
N PHE A 80 -3.24 14.48 -15.07
CA PHE A 80 -3.17 13.02 -15.03
C PHE A 80 -1.94 12.47 -15.77
N HIS A 81 -1.56 13.06 -16.91
CA HIS A 81 -0.35 12.69 -17.65
C HIS A 81 0.96 12.98 -16.91
N LEU A 82 0.97 13.88 -15.92
CA LEU A 82 2.14 14.17 -15.08
C LEU A 82 2.19 13.28 -13.82
N TYR A 83 1.03 13.04 -13.20
CA TYR A 83 0.96 12.24 -11.97
C TYR A 83 1.11 10.74 -12.22
N LEU A 84 0.55 10.22 -13.32
CA LEU A 84 0.60 8.80 -13.65
C LEU A 84 2.04 8.26 -13.85
N PRO A 85 2.92 8.88 -14.63
CA PRO A 85 4.30 8.42 -14.75
C PRO A 85 5.08 8.59 -13.45
N PHE A 86 4.84 9.64 -12.66
CA PHE A 86 5.51 9.82 -11.37
C PHE A 86 5.16 8.69 -10.39
N ILE A 87 3.87 8.37 -10.24
CA ILE A 87 3.41 7.27 -9.39
C ILE A 87 3.97 5.94 -9.89
N LEU A 88 3.96 5.71 -11.22
CA LEU A 88 4.54 4.51 -11.82
C LEU A 88 6.02 4.37 -11.46
N VAL A 89 6.81 5.44 -11.60
CA VAL A 89 8.25 5.43 -11.26
C VAL A 89 8.46 5.11 -9.79
N VAL A 90 7.69 5.72 -8.88
CA VAL A 90 7.79 5.41 -7.44
C VAL A 90 7.47 3.95 -7.16
N ILE A 91 6.41 3.40 -7.77
CA ILE A 91 6.04 1.99 -7.60
C ILE A 91 7.14 1.08 -8.13
N VAL A 92 7.69 1.36 -9.31
CA VAL A 92 8.76 0.56 -9.92
C VAL A 92 10.03 0.60 -9.07
N VAL A 93 10.45 1.78 -8.61
CA VAL A 93 11.63 1.93 -7.75
C VAL A 93 11.42 1.22 -6.42
N THR A 94 10.26 1.40 -5.78
CA THR A 94 9.93 0.74 -4.51
C THR A 94 9.89 -0.78 -4.69
N SER A 95 9.28 -1.27 -5.77
CA SER A 95 9.22 -2.70 -6.08
C SER A 95 10.60 -3.27 -6.42
N CYS A 96 11.47 -2.50 -7.08
CA CYS A 96 12.84 -2.91 -7.38
C CYS A 96 13.69 -3.01 -6.11
N ILE A 97 13.56 -2.02 -5.21
CA ILE A 97 14.23 -2.03 -3.90
C ILE A 97 13.71 -3.19 -3.06
N ALA A 98 12.39 -3.39 -2.98
CA ALA A 98 11.81 -4.52 -2.27
C ALA A 98 12.28 -5.86 -2.85
N TYR A 99 12.28 -6.00 -4.18
CA TYR A 99 12.75 -7.20 -4.85
C TYR A 99 14.24 -7.47 -4.62
N SER A 100 15.09 -6.45 -4.76
CA SER A 100 16.53 -6.53 -4.47
C SER A 100 16.76 -6.93 -3.01
N TYR A 101 15.99 -6.34 -2.09
CA TYR A 101 16.02 -6.69 -0.67
C TYR A 101 15.64 -8.15 -0.43
N PHE A 102 14.48 -8.60 -0.92
CA PHE A 102 14.01 -9.98 -0.76
C PHE A 102 14.96 -11.00 -1.40
N ARG A 103 15.72 -10.60 -2.42
CA ARG A 103 16.70 -11.45 -3.09
C ARG A 103 18.07 -11.47 -2.41
N SER A 104 18.55 -10.33 -1.90
CA SER A 104 19.89 -10.19 -1.32
C SER A 104 19.96 -10.60 0.15
N VAL A 105 18.91 -10.33 0.94
CA VAL A 105 18.89 -10.64 2.37
C VAL A 105 18.98 -12.13 2.71
N PRO A 106 18.25 -13.06 2.06
CA PRO A 106 18.34 -14.47 2.44
C PRO A 106 19.74 -15.06 2.23
N LEU A 107 20.52 -14.54 1.27
CA LEU A 107 21.89 -15.01 1.00
C LEU A 107 22.91 -14.55 2.04
N LEU A 108 22.73 -13.38 2.67
CA LEU A 108 23.62 -12.91 3.74
C LEU A 108 23.36 -13.60 5.08
N ILE A 109 22.13 -14.08 5.30
CA ILE A 109 21.69 -14.67 6.57
C ILE A 109 22.31 -16.04 6.82
N GLU A 110 22.32 -16.92 5.82
CA GLU A 110 22.85 -18.28 6.00
C GLU A 110 24.37 -18.27 6.25
N ASP A 111 25.14 -17.45 5.54
CA ASP A 111 26.60 -17.39 5.70
C ASP A 111 27.00 -16.85 7.08
N GLN A 112 26.28 -15.84 7.60
CA GLN A 112 26.52 -15.31 8.94
C GLN A 112 26.20 -16.31 10.05
N ILE A 113 25.12 -17.09 9.92
CA ILE A 113 24.78 -18.15 10.89
C ILE A 113 25.81 -19.26 10.84
N ASN A 114 26.20 -19.70 9.64
CA ASN A 114 27.17 -20.78 9.45
C ASN A 114 28.50 -20.45 10.13
N GLN A 115 29.03 -19.25 9.89
CA GLN A 115 30.32 -18.83 10.47
C GLN A 115 30.27 -18.73 12.00
N ARG A 116 29.18 -18.18 12.56
CA ARG A 116 29.01 -18.06 14.01
C ARG A 116 28.87 -19.44 14.68
N ALA A 117 27.96 -20.28 14.18
CA ALA A 117 27.74 -21.62 14.71
C ALA A 117 29.00 -22.47 14.60
N PHE A 118 29.74 -22.35 13.49
CA PHE A 118 30.99 -23.08 13.28
C PHE A 118 32.06 -22.68 14.30
N VAL A 119 32.27 -21.38 14.53
CA VAL A 119 33.25 -20.90 15.52
C VAL A 119 32.88 -21.33 16.93
N LEU A 120 31.61 -21.26 17.32
CA LEU A 120 31.15 -21.72 18.64
C LEU A 120 31.40 -23.22 18.81
N SER A 121 30.98 -24.03 17.84
CA SER A 121 31.17 -25.49 17.84
C SER A 121 32.64 -25.88 17.87
N ARG A 122 33.48 -25.19 17.09
CA ARG A 122 34.92 -25.43 17.01
C ARG A 122 35.63 -25.06 18.32
N THR A 123 35.31 -23.92 18.91
CA THR A 123 35.89 -23.50 20.18
C THR A 123 35.45 -24.43 21.31
N LEU A 124 34.17 -24.81 21.35
CA LEU A 124 33.66 -25.77 22.34
C LEU A 124 34.32 -27.15 22.16
N SER A 125 34.41 -27.67 20.92
CA SER A 125 35.12 -28.91 20.59
C SER A 125 36.59 -28.89 21.10
N SER A 126 37.27 -27.75 20.94
CA SER A 126 38.62 -27.58 21.48
C SER A 126 38.64 -27.58 23.01
N ALA A 127 37.71 -26.86 23.66
CA ALA A 127 37.63 -26.73 25.11
C ALA A 127 37.35 -28.07 25.81
N ILE A 128 36.48 -28.91 25.22
CA ILE A 128 36.11 -30.20 25.82
C ILE A 128 37.03 -31.35 25.41
N SER A 129 37.98 -31.13 24.51
CA SER A 129 38.83 -32.20 23.97
C SER A 129 39.56 -33.00 25.06
N GLN A 130 40.18 -32.33 26.02
CA GLN A 130 40.87 -32.97 27.14
C GLN A 130 39.90 -33.58 28.16
N PRO A 131 38.88 -32.86 28.66
CA PRO A 131 37.86 -33.43 29.54
C PRO A 131 37.18 -34.69 28.98
N LEU A 132 36.90 -34.71 27.67
CA LEU A 132 36.21 -35.83 27.02
C LEU A 132 37.10 -37.07 26.93
N VAL A 133 38.38 -36.91 26.57
CA VAL A 133 39.37 -38.02 26.55
C VAL A 133 39.57 -38.59 27.95
N LEU A 134 39.59 -37.74 28.97
CA LEU A 134 39.71 -38.15 30.38
C LEU A 134 38.39 -38.65 30.98
N ARG A 135 37.29 -38.71 30.19
CA ARG A 135 35.94 -39.05 30.62
C ARG A 135 35.45 -38.25 31.83
N ASN A 136 35.93 -37.02 31.97
CA ASN A 136 35.45 -36.08 32.97
C ASN A 136 34.17 -35.41 32.47
N TYR A 137 33.07 -36.16 32.51
CA TYR A 137 31.77 -35.71 32.01
C TYR A 137 31.23 -34.48 32.75
N LEU A 138 31.60 -34.29 34.01
CA LEU A 138 31.24 -33.09 34.77
C LEU A 138 31.87 -31.83 34.16
N ALA A 139 33.16 -31.88 33.84
CA ALA A 139 33.85 -30.76 33.20
C ALA A 139 33.35 -30.51 31.77
N VAL A 140 32.96 -31.56 31.04
CA VAL A 140 32.30 -31.44 29.72
C VAL A 140 30.96 -30.72 29.88
N ASN A 141 30.14 -31.11 30.86
CA ASN A 141 28.84 -30.49 31.11
C ASN A 141 28.97 -29.01 31.50
N GLN A 142 29.90 -28.67 32.40
CA GLN A 142 30.18 -27.28 32.78
C GLN A 142 30.64 -26.44 31.58
N SER A 143 31.52 -26.99 30.74
CA SER A 143 31.97 -26.30 29.54
C SER A 143 30.80 -26.09 28.56
N ALA A 144 29.99 -27.11 28.31
CA ALA A 144 28.83 -27.02 27.42
C ALA A 144 27.78 -26.01 27.91
N ALA A 145 27.54 -25.94 29.22
CA ALA A 145 26.57 -25.02 29.82
C ALA A 145 26.89 -23.54 29.50
N LEU A 146 28.16 -23.15 29.54
CA LEU A 146 28.60 -21.78 29.20
C LEU A 146 28.22 -21.38 27.78
N TYR A 147 28.20 -22.33 26.84
CA TYR A 147 27.81 -22.07 25.45
C TYR A 147 26.31 -22.14 25.24
N ALA A 148 25.60 -23.01 25.97
CA ALA A 148 24.15 -23.09 25.91
C ALA A 148 23.50 -21.77 26.36
N GLU A 149 24.08 -21.06 27.33
CA GLU A 149 23.58 -19.77 27.81
C GLU A 149 23.85 -18.58 26.85
N LEU A 150 24.63 -18.77 25.79
CA LEU A 150 24.92 -17.69 24.85
C LEU A 150 23.67 -17.26 24.06
N PRO A 151 23.53 -15.96 23.74
CA PRO A 151 22.38 -15.45 23.01
C PRO A 151 22.30 -16.05 21.61
N GLY A 152 21.11 -16.56 21.27
CA GLY A 152 20.82 -17.19 19.98
C GLY A 152 21.16 -18.67 19.88
N VAL A 153 21.79 -19.26 20.91
CA VAL A 153 21.99 -20.71 21.00
C VAL A 153 20.70 -21.38 21.43
N ALA A 154 20.21 -22.29 20.60
CA ALA A 154 19.05 -23.11 20.87
C ALA A 154 19.41 -24.28 21.79
N TYR A 155 20.48 -25.01 21.44
CA TYR A 155 21.01 -26.08 22.27
C TYR A 155 22.48 -26.36 21.97
N VAL A 156 23.10 -27.08 22.90
CA VAL A 156 24.43 -27.67 22.77
C VAL A 156 24.32 -29.14 23.12
N SER A 157 24.92 -30.01 22.31
CA SER A 157 25.07 -31.42 22.67
C SER A 157 26.48 -31.93 22.40
N VAL A 158 26.92 -32.86 23.23
CA VAL A 158 28.21 -33.52 23.13
C VAL A 158 27.96 -35.01 23.06
N GLN A 159 28.62 -35.67 22.12
CA GLN A 159 28.58 -37.11 21.92
C GLN A 159 29.99 -37.68 22.13
N ASP A 160 30.07 -38.89 22.70
CA ASP A 160 31.32 -39.66 22.77
C ASP A 160 31.63 -40.28 21.38
N ARG A 161 32.78 -40.94 21.23
CA ARG A 161 33.22 -41.61 19.99
C ARG A 161 32.18 -42.59 19.42
N ASN A 162 31.33 -43.17 20.26
CA ASN A 162 30.30 -44.12 19.84
C ASN A 162 29.00 -43.43 19.36
N GLY A 163 28.96 -42.10 19.32
CA GLY A 163 27.74 -41.33 19.00
C GLY A 163 26.71 -41.30 20.14
N SER A 164 27.09 -41.75 21.35
CA SER A 164 26.22 -41.70 22.53
C SER A 164 26.24 -40.32 23.16
N LEU A 165 25.07 -39.82 23.58
CA LEU A 165 24.92 -38.52 24.25
C LEU A 165 25.67 -38.50 25.59
N VAL A 166 26.59 -37.56 25.73
CA VAL A 166 27.32 -37.27 26.98
C VAL A 166 26.63 -36.16 27.76
N THR A 167 26.31 -35.06 27.08
CA THR A 167 25.52 -33.96 27.64
C THR A 167 24.70 -33.32 26.53
N GLY A 168 23.51 -32.85 26.87
CA GLY A 168 22.62 -32.09 26.01
C GLY A 168 21.94 -31.02 26.84
N LEU A 169 22.08 -29.77 26.44
CA LEU A 169 21.60 -28.59 27.17
C LEU A 169 20.91 -27.66 26.20
N PHE A 170 19.76 -27.13 26.60
CA PHE A 170 19.07 -26.07 25.87
C PHE A 170 19.36 -24.73 26.52
N GLY A 171 19.52 -23.69 25.69
CA GLY A 171 19.76 -22.33 26.16
C GLY A 171 18.48 -21.63 26.59
N SER A 172 17.71 -21.18 25.60
CA SER A 172 16.47 -20.42 25.81
C SER A 172 15.24 -21.30 25.62
N LEU A 173 14.89 -22.11 26.64
CA LEU A 173 13.73 -23.03 26.59
C LEU A 173 12.40 -22.31 26.33
N ASP A 174 12.30 -21.07 26.79
CA ASP A 174 11.14 -20.18 26.67
C ASP A 174 10.76 -19.85 25.22
N ARG A 175 11.70 -20.03 24.28
CA ARG A 175 11.50 -19.74 22.85
C ARG A 175 10.88 -20.88 22.06
N PHE A 176 10.87 -22.07 22.62
CA PHE A 176 10.25 -23.25 22.02
C PHE A 176 8.76 -23.31 22.34
N ASP A 177 8.04 -24.16 21.61
CA ASP A 177 6.64 -24.47 21.91
C ASP A 177 6.50 -24.93 23.37
N GLN A 178 5.41 -24.50 24.01
CA GLN A 178 5.19 -24.79 25.44
C GLN A 178 5.18 -26.29 25.74
N ASP A 179 4.63 -27.11 24.85
CA ASP A 179 4.57 -28.57 25.03
C ASP A 179 5.95 -29.21 24.94
N PHE A 180 6.80 -28.72 24.03
CA PHE A 180 8.18 -29.16 23.93
C PHE A 180 8.98 -28.76 25.17
N ALA A 181 8.87 -27.50 25.59
CA ALA A 181 9.54 -26.99 26.79
C ALA A 181 9.17 -27.81 28.04
N ARG A 182 7.88 -28.12 28.24
CA ARG A 182 7.42 -28.99 29.35
C ARG A 182 8.02 -30.39 29.27
N THR A 183 8.09 -30.97 28.08
CA THR A 183 8.67 -32.31 27.87
C THR A 183 10.15 -32.33 28.22
N VAL A 184 10.91 -31.30 27.80
CA VAL A 184 12.34 -31.19 28.13
C VAL A 184 12.56 -30.96 29.62
N LEU A 185 11.72 -30.18 30.29
CA LEU A 185 11.79 -30.01 31.74
C LEU A 185 11.50 -31.29 32.51
N ALA A 186 10.61 -32.14 32.00
CA ALA A 186 10.24 -33.40 32.65
C ALA A 186 11.24 -34.54 32.38
N ASN A 187 11.70 -34.67 31.13
CA ASN A 187 12.46 -35.83 30.66
C ASN A 187 13.94 -35.52 30.35
N GLY A 188 14.34 -34.24 30.40
CA GLY A 188 15.68 -33.80 30.00
C GLY A 188 15.84 -33.66 28.50
N PHE A 189 17.09 -33.68 28.03
CA PHE A 189 17.42 -33.53 26.62
C PHE A 189 16.98 -34.75 25.80
N PRO A 190 16.13 -34.59 24.76
CA PRO A 190 15.68 -35.69 23.92
C PRO A 190 16.83 -36.29 23.12
N PRO A 191 17.15 -37.60 23.28
CA PRO A 191 18.28 -38.23 22.58
C PRO A 191 18.06 -38.28 21.07
N GLU A 192 16.82 -38.20 20.57
CA GLU A 192 16.51 -38.27 19.14
C GLU A 192 17.15 -37.12 18.33
N ILE A 193 17.42 -35.98 18.99
CA ILE A 193 17.97 -34.78 18.34
C ILE A 193 19.37 -35.05 17.76
N ILE A 194 20.18 -35.86 18.43
CA ILE A 194 21.57 -36.13 18.00
C ILE A 194 21.63 -36.94 16.70
N HIS A 195 20.53 -37.62 16.32
CA HIS A 195 20.46 -38.44 15.13
C HIS A 195 19.96 -37.67 13.89
N ILE A 196 19.47 -36.44 14.06
CA ILE A 196 18.93 -35.64 12.94
C ILE A 196 20.08 -35.14 12.04
N ASN A 197 21.23 -34.82 12.63
CA ASN A 197 22.44 -34.39 11.94
C ASN A 197 23.63 -35.29 12.32
N PRO A 198 23.72 -36.52 11.78
CA PRO A 198 24.83 -37.42 12.11
C PRO A 198 26.14 -36.89 11.52
N MET A 199 27.26 -37.14 12.22
CA MET A 199 28.59 -36.82 11.72
C MET A 199 29.12 -37.94 10.82
N PRO A 200 29.39 -37.68 9.52
CA PRO A 200 30.02 -38.66 8.64
C PRO A 200 31.45 -38.97 9.07
N GLU A 201 31.91 -40.22 8.93
CA GLU A 201 33.26 -40.64 9.36
C GLU A 201 34.41 -39.88 8.68
N ASN A 202 34.17 -39.38 7.46
CA ASN A 202 35.16 -38.65 6.66
C ASN A 202 35.02 -37.11 6.74
N GLU A 203 34.07 -36.60 7.52
CA GLU A 203 33.83 -35.16 7.64
C GLU A 203 34.13 -34.68 9.06
N THR A 204 34.76 -33.51 9.16
CA THR A 204 35.05 -32.88 10.46
C THR A 204 34.00 -31.88 10.89
N VAL A 205 33.07 -31.55 9.98
CA VAL A 205 32.01 -30.57 10.14
C VAL A 205 30.78 -31.08 9.41
N SER A 206 29.62 -31.03 10.06
CA SER A 206 28.32 -31.26 9.42
C SER A 206 27.39 -30.11 9.73
N ALA A 207 26.69 -29.56 8.74
CA ALA A 207 25.75 -28.46 8.92
C ALA A 207 24.38 -28.82 8.37
N ARG A 208 23.33 -28.63 9.17
CA ARG A 208 21.96 -28.97 8.77
C ARG A 208 20.91 -28.04 9.39
N ASN A 209 19.94 -27.64 8.58
CA ASN A 209 18.74 -26.97 9.07
C ASN A 209 17.75 -28.02 9.59
N ILE A 210 17.36 -27.91 10.85
CA ILE A 210 16.47 -28.84 11.55
C ILE A 210 15.30 -28.08 12.20
N HIS A 211 14.24 -28.79 12.56
CA HIS A 211 13.07 -28.20 13.21
C HIS A 211 12.84 -28.91 14.55
N ILE A 212 12.92 -28.18 15.65
CA ILE A 212 12.77 -28.72 17.01
C ILE A 212 11.88 -27.77 17.80
N GLY A 213 10.87 -28.33 18.49
CA GLY A 213 9.95 -27.59 19.35
C GLY A 213 9.31 -26.37 18.66
N GLY A 214 8.86 -26.54 17.42
CA GLY A 214 8.21 -25.50 16.61
C GLY A 214 9.14 -24.44 16.01
N ARG A 215 10.45 -24.53 16.25
CA ARG A 215 11.44 -23.55 15.82
C ARG A 215 12.37 -24.11 14.76
N LYS A 216 12.80 -23.25 13.84
CA LYS A 216 13.82 -23.57 12.83
C LYS A 216 15.20 -23.31 13.43
N ILE A 217 16.02 -24.35 13.48
CA ILE A 217 17.35 -24.34 14.09
C ILE A 217 18.38 -24.72 13.04
N HIS A 218 19.48 -23.98 13.01
CA HIS A 218 20.65 -24.32 12.23
C HIS A 218 21.65 -25.05 13.12
N ASP A 219 21.84 -26.34 12.90
CA ASP A 219 22.75 -27.18 13.67
C ASP A 219 24.08 -27.36 12.95
N ILE A 220 25.19 -27.11 13.66
CA ILE A 220 26.53 -27.45 13.21
C ILE A 220 27.16 -28.45 14.17
N GLY A 221 27.50 -29.61 13.63
CA GLY A 221 28.32 -30.63 14.26
C GLY A 221 29.81 -30.44 13.90
N VAL A 222 30.69 -30.56 14.88
CA VAL A 222 32.15 -30.55 14.70
C VAL A 222 32.77 -31.71 15.47
N THR A 223 33.69 -32.44 14.84
CA THR A 223 34.40 -33.52 15.54
C THR A 223 35.35 -32.98 16.59
N VAL A 224 35.46 -33.70 17.70
CA VAL A 224 36.45 -33.43 18.75
C VAL A 224 37.81 -33.96 18.32
N ARG A 225 38.87 -33.22 18.66
CA ARG A 225 40.25 -33.59 18.30
C ARG A 225 40.55 -35.04 18.71
N GLY A 226 41.19 -35.79 17.80
CA GLY A 226 41.50 -37.20 18.00
C GLY A 226 40.31 -38.15 17.81
N ASN A 227 39.22 -37.68 17.17
CA ASN A 227 37.98 -38.43 16.97
C ASN A 227 37.41 -38.98 18.30
N SER A 228 37.51 -38.18 19.36
CA SER A 228 37.09 -38.56 20.71
C SER A 228 35.58 -38.38 20.93
N GLY A 229 34.85 -37.92 19.90
CA GLY A 229 33.44 -37.57 19.96
C GLY A 229 33.08 -36.45 19.01
N ALA A 230 31.86 -35.94 19.14
CA ALA A 230 31.33 -34.84 18.33
C ALA A 230 30.60 -33.81 19.21
N VAL A 231 30.63 -32.56 18.78
CA VAL A 231 29.92 -31.45 19.41
C VAL A 231 28.95 -30.86 18.42
N HIS A 232 27.71 -30.67 18.83
CA HIS A 232 26.68 -30.01 18.04
C HIS A 232 26.23 -28.74 18.75
N VAL A 233 26.18 -27.64 18.00
CA VAL A 233 25.59 -26.38 18.47
C VAL A 233 24.50 -25.97 17.50
N GLY A 234 23.27 -25.90 18.02
CA GLY A 234 22.11 -25.40 17.30
C GLY A 234 21.91 -23.92 17.57
N LEU A 235 21.77 -23.09 16.53
CA LEU A 235 21.38 -21.69 16.63
C LEU A 235 19.94 -21.47 16.12
N PHE A 236 19.19 -20.58 16.76
CA PHE A 236 17.89 -20.16 16.24
C PHE A 236 18.06 -19.37 14.93
N MET A 237 17.29 -19.70 13.89
CA MET A 237 17.31 -18.94 12.63
C MET A 237 16.49 -17.64 12.69
N ASP A 238 15.63 -17.48 13.69
CA ASP A 238 14.63 -16.40 13.75
C ASP A 238 15.18 -15.07 14.35
N ASP A 239 16.36 -15.09 14.96
CA ASP A 239 16.93 -13.91 15.65
C ASP A 239 17.36 -12.77 14.73
N ILE A 240 17.35 -13.01 13.42
CA ILE A 240 17.76 -12.01 12.45
C ILE A 240 16.57 -11.15 11.99
N ASP A 241 15.33 -11.62 12.17
CA ASP A 241 14.12 -10.89 11.75
C ASP A 241 13.94 -9.56 12.50
N GLY A 242 14.28 -9.53 13.80
CA GLY A 242 14.17 -8.33 14.63
C GLY A 242 15.23 -7.26 14.34
N ALA A 243 16.47 -7.69 14.07
CA ALA A 243 17.56 -6.79 13.69
C ALA A 243 17.33 -6.19 12.29
N VAL A 244 16.77 -7.01 11.40
CA VAL A 244 16.39 -6.63 10.04
C VAL A 244 15.25 -5.61 10.03
N MET A 245 14.18 -5.82 10.82
CA MET A 245 13.05 -4.88 10.88
C MET A 245 13.47 -3.49 11.40
N ARG A 246 14.45 -3.43 12.30
CA ARG A 246 14.99 -2.17 12.82
C ARG A 246 15.75 -1.37 11.75
N SER A 247 16.44 -2.06 10.83
CA SER A 247 17.09 -1.47 9.66
C SER A 247 16.10 -1.11 8.55
N LEU A 248 14.97 -1.81 8.45
CA LEU A 248 13.93 -1.56 7.44
C LEU A 248 13.05 -0.34 7.72
N ARG A 249 12.72 -0.07 8.99
CA ARG A 249 11.85 1.04 9.38
C ARG A 249 12.27 2.41 8.81
N PRO A 250 13.56 2.84 8.88
CA PRO A 250 13.97 4.13 8.31
C PRO A 250 13.91 4.14 6.77
N LEU A 251 14.16 3.01 6.10
CA LEU A 251 14.10 2.92 4.64
C LEU A 251 12.66 3.08 4.14
N MET A 252 11.70 2.42 4.80
CA MET A 252 10.27 2.60 4.49
C MET A 252 9.80 4.03 4.79
N ALA A 253 10.24 4.62 5.89
CA ALA A 253 9.94 6.02 6.21
C ALA A 253 10.48 6.99 5.16
N ALA A 254 11.70 6.75 4.66
CA ALA A 254 12.29 7.55 3.58
C ALA A 254 11.50 7.44 2.27
N ILE A 255 11.04 6.25 1.88
CA ILE A 255 10.21 6.04 0.69
C ILE A 255 8.89 6.80 0.81
N VAL A 256 8.21 6.67 1.94
CA VAL A 256 6.94 7.39 2.20
C VAL A 256 7.17 8.90 2.16
N PHE A 257 8.26 9.37 2.74
CA PHE A 257 8.63 10.78 2.72
C PHE A 257 8.87 11.30 1.29
N VAL A 258 9.65 10.58 0.47
CA VAL A 258 9.90 10.94 -0.93
C VAL A 258 8.60 10.94 -1.75
N PHE A 259 7.72 9.98 -1.50
CA PHE A 259 6.41 9.94 -2.15
C PHE A 259 5.55 11.16 -1.81
N ILE A 260 5.44 11.50 -0.52
CA ILE A 260 4.68 12.68 -0.06
C ILE A 260 5.29 13.96 -0.64
N ALA A 261 6.62 14.10 -0.59
CA ALA A 261 7.32 15.26 -1.12
C ALA A 261 7.09 15.42 -2.64
N GLY A 262 7.14 14.34 -3.40
CA GLY A 262 6.90 14.38 -4.85
C GLY A 262 5.44 14.70 -5.20
N VAL A 263 4.47 14.15 -4.47
CA VAL A 263 3.04 14.52 -4.63
C VAL A 263 2.84 16.01 -4.30
N ALA A 264 3.45 16.51 -3.24
CA ALA A 264 3.39 17.93 -2.87
C ALA A 264 4.04 18.83 -3.93
N ALA A 265 5.19 18.43 -4.48
CA ALA A 265 5.86 19.17 -5.56
C ALA A 265 5.01 19.23 -6.83
N LEU A 266 4.42 18.10 -7.26
CA LEU A 266 3.51 18.07 -8.41
C LEU A 266 2.26 18.92 -8.17
N TRP A 267 1.75 18.96 -6.94
CA TRP A 267 0.62 19.79 -6.57
C TRP A 267 0.97 21.28 -6.65
N TRP A 268 2.15 21.66 -6.18
CA TRP A 268 2.67 23.02 -6.29
C TRP A 268 2.85 23.43 -7.75
N ILE A 269 3.57 22.64 -8.56
CA ILE A 269 3.82 22.95 -9.98
C ILE A 269 2.50 23.06 -10.76
N SER A 270 1.57 22.13 -10.52
CA SER A 270 0.28 22.15 -11.20
C SER A 270 -0.51 23.43 -10.91
N ASN A 271 -0.48 23.91 -9.67
CA ASN A 271 -1.20 25.11 -9.26
C ASN A 271 -0.46 26.41 -9.61
N GLY A 272 0.86 26.42 -9.52
CA GLY A 272 1.69 27.62 -9.70
C GLY A 272 2.00 27.96 -11.15
N VAL A 273 2.16 26.95 -12.01
CA VAL A 273 2.63 27.18 -13.40
C VAL A 273 1.57 26.72 -14.40
N LEU A 274 1.11 25.48 -14.27
CA LEU A 274 0.32 24.84 -15.32
C LEU A 274 -1.10 25.40 -15.44
N ARG A 275 -1.74 25.75 -14.31
CA ARG A 275 -3.07 26.36 -14.30
C ARG A 275 -3.07 27.79 -14.88
N PRO A 276 -2.18 28.70 -14.45
CA PRO A 276 -2.06 30.03 -15.05
C PRO A 276 -1.77 29.99 -16.55
N LEU A 277 -0.83 29.14 -17.01
CA LEU A 277 -0.51 29.00 -18.43
C LEU A 277 -1.74 28.59 -19.24
N ARG A 278 -2.50 27.59 -18.79
CA ARG A 278 -3.76 27.19 -19.46
C ARG A 278 -4.80 28.30 -19.50
N LYS A 279 -4.87 29.13 -18.46
CA LYS A 279 -5.76 30.30 -18.43
C LYS A 279 -5.30 31.35 -19.45
N LEU A 280 -4.00 31.62 -19.53
CA LEU A 280 -3.43 32.52 -20.54
C LEU A 280 -3.73 32.01 -21.95
N THR A 281 -3.43 30.74 -22.26
CA THR A 281 -3.71 30.15 -23.58
C THR A 281 -5.16 30.35 -24.00
N ARG A 282 -6.12 30.01 -23.13
CA ARG A 282 -7.56 30.21 -23.41
C ARG A 282 -7.95 31.67 -23.61
N THR A 283 -7.32 32.58 -22.87
CA THR A 283 -7.61 34.02 -23.01
C THR A 283 -7.06 34.55 -24.33
N THR A 284 -5.85 34.14 -24.71
CA THR A 284 -5.24 34.47 -26.00
C THR A 284 -6.04 33.91 -27.18
N GLU A 285 -6.56 32.68 -27.08
CA GLU A 285 -7.48 32.10 -28.08
C GLU A 285 -8.76 32.93 -28.23
N ALA A 286 -9.35 33.40 -27.12
CA ALA A 286 -10.53 34.26 -27.16
C ALA A 286 -10.24 35.61 -27.84
N ILE A 287 -9.09 36.22 -27.54
CA ILE A 287 -8.61 37.46 -28.19
C ILE A 287 -8.44 37.24 -29.70
N ALA A 288 -7.86 36.10 -30.11
CA ALA A 288 -7.70 35.75 -31.51
C ALA A 288 -9.04 35.58 -32.26
N LEU A 289 -10.09 35.18 -31.54
CA LEU A 289 -11.47 35.10 -32.06
C LEU A 289 -12.22 36.44 -32.02
N GLY A 290 -11.58 37.53 -31.59
CA GLY A 290 -12.15 38.87 -31.56
C GLY A 290 -12.85 39.25 -30.24
N ASP A 291 -12.77 38.42 -29.20
CA ASP A 291 -13.26 38.75 -27.86
C ASP A 291 -12.24 39.64 -27.13
N PHE A 292 -12.33 40.95 -27.36
CA PHE A 292 -11.45 41.94 -26.72
C PHE A 292 -12.05 42.56 -25.47
N ASP A 293 -13.29 42.24 -25.07
CA ASP A 293 -13.94 42.95 -23.95
C ASP A 293 -13.54 42.38 -22.57
N ARG A 294 -12.84 41.24 -22.55
CA ARG A 294 -12.42 40.58 -21.30
C ARG A 294 -10.95 40.88 -20.98
N PRO A 295 -10.64 41.47 -19.81
CA PRO A 295 -9.26 41.70 -19.40
C PRO A 295 -8.55 40.38 -19.04
N VAL A 296 -7.25 40.31 -19.30
CA VAL A 296 -6.40 39.15 -18.98
C VAL A 296 -6.12 39.12 -17.48
N GLN A 297 -7.05 38.56 -16.70
CA GLN A 297 -6.90 38.41 -15.25
C GLN A 297 -6.24 37.08 -14.89
N VAL A 298 -4.92 36.98 -15.03
CA VAL A 298 -4.16 35.81 -14.60
C VAL A 298 -3.30 36.17 -13.40
N HIS A 299 -3.52 35.47 -12.29
CA HIS A 299 -2.71 35.60 -11.09
C HIS A 299 -1.53 34.62 -11.22
N GLY A 300 -0.31 35.17 -11.23
CA GLY A 300 0.95 34.43 -11.28
C GLY A 300 2.05 35.23 -10.59
N GLN A 301 3.21 34.62 -10.37
CA GLN A 301 4.41 35.30 -9.87
C GLN A 301 5.55 35.13 -10.88
N GLY A 302 6.50 36.07 -10.88
CA GLY A 302 7.65 36.06 -11.80
C GLY A 302 7.22 36.09 -13.27
N GLU A 303 7.85 35.23 -14.07
CA GLU A 303 7.71 35.14 -15.53
C GLU A 303 6.25 34.99 -16.01
N ILE A 304 5.39 34.33 -15.23
CA ILE A 304 3.98 34.15 -15.58
C ILE A 304 3.21 35.48 -15.51
N MET A 305 3.57 36.36 -14.57
CA MET A 305 2.97 37.69 -14.48
C MET A 305 3.44 38.57 -15.63
N ASP A 306 4.73 38.53 -15.95
CA ASP A 306 5.30 39.30 -17.06
C ASP A 306 4.62 38.91 -18.39
N LEU A 307 4.40 37.61 -18.61
CA LEU A 307 3.65 37.14 -19.77
C LEU A 307 2.20 37.61 -19.77
N ALA A 308 1.52 37.58 -18.62
CA ALA A 308 0.14 38.06 -18.52
C ALA A 308 0.02 39.55 -18.86
N LEU A 309 0.95 40.38 -18.38
CA LEU A 309 1.01 41.81 -18.68
C LEU A 309 1.30 42.10 -20.15
N ALA A 310 2.21 41.32 -20.76
CA ALA A 310 2.50 41.43 -22.19
C ALA A 310 1.26 41.12 -23.06
N VAL A 311 0.53 40.04 -22.72
CA VAL A 311 -0.70 39.66 -23.45
C VAL A 311 -1.80 40.71 -23.25
N GLU A 312 -1.95 41.29 -22.06
CA GLU A 312 -2.91 42.37 -21.80
C GLU A 312 -2.58 43.65 -22.59
N SER A 313 -1.29 44.00 -22.65
CA SER A 313 -0.81 45.15 -23.44
C SER A 313 -1.11 44.96 -24.94
N MET A 314 -0.92 43.75 -25.45
CA MET A 314 -1.30 43.39 -26.83
C MET A 314 -2.81 43.50 -27.05
N ARG A 315 -3.63 42.95 -26.14
CA ARG A 315 -5.11 43.02 -26.22
C ARG A 315 -5.60 44.46 -26.29
N THR A 316 -5.12 45.32 -25.39
CA THR A 316 -5.51 46.73 -25.32
C THR A 316 -5.08 47.52 -26.56
N ALA A 317 -3.88 47.27 -27.08
CA ALA A 317 -3.42 47.85 -28.33
C ALA A 317 -4.35 47.49 -29.51
N ILE A 318 -4.70 46.21 -29.67
CA ILE A 318 -5.60 45.74 -30.73
C ILE A 318 -7.00 46.34 -30.57
N GLN A 319 -7.56 46.35 -29.35
CA GLN A 319 -8.88 46.93 -29.07
C GLN A 319 -8.92 48.41 -29.47
N SER A 320 -7.90 49.18 -29.09
CA SER A 320 -7.80 50.60 -29.44
C SER A 320 -7.70 50.84 -30.95
N ALA A 321 -6.97 49.99 -31.67
CA ALA A 321 -6.84 50.08 -33.12
C ALA A 321 -8.19 49.83 -33.82
N ILE A 322 -8.93 48.80 -33.38
CA ILE A 322 -10.27 48.48 -33.91
C ILE A 322 -11.26 49.62 -33.62
N THR A 323 -11.28 50.18 -32.40
CA THR A 323 -12.17 51.30 -32.06
C THR A 323 -11.88 52.54 -32.93
N ARG A 324 -10.60 52.84 -33.19
CA ARG A 324 -10.22 53.94 -34.10
C ARG A 324 -10.73 53.72 -35.52
N LEU A 325 -10.65 52.49 -36.04
CA LEU A 325 -11.17 52.15 -37.36
C LEU A 325 -12.70 52.29 -37.42
N LYS A 326 -13.41 51.80 -36.40
CA LYS A 326 -14.87 51.89 -36.29
C LYS A 326 -15.34 53.35 -36.25
N ASN A 327 -14.66 54.21 -35.48
CA ASN A 327 -15.00 55.63 -35.39
C ASN A 327 -14.75 56.38 -36.71
N ARG A 328 -13.70 56.03 -37.47
CA ARG A 328 -13.48 56.64 -38.81
C ARG A 328 -14.55 56.25 -39.82
N GLN A 329 -15.02 55.00 -39.79
CA GLN A 329 -16.09 54.56 -40.69
C GLN A 329 -17.47 55.14 -40.34
N GLY A 330 -17.73 55.46 -39.07
CA GLY A 330 -18.98 56.09 -38.62
C GLY A 330 -19.12 57.57 -38.98
N VAL A 331 -18.04 58.25 -39.34
CA VAL A 331 -18.03 59.69 -39.72
C VAL A 331 -18.25 59.90 -41.23
N SER A 332 -18.20 58.84 -42.03
CA SER A 332 -18.31 58.90 -43.50
C SER A 332 -19.68 58.46 -44.06
N ARG A 333 -20.71 58.39 -43.21
CA ARG A 333 -22.12 58.21 -43.59
C ARG A 333 -22.91 59.41 -43.09
#